data_AF-A0AAV4LAL0-F1
#
_entry.id   AF-A0AAV4LAL0-F1
#
_cell.length_a   1.000
_cell.length_b   1.000
_cell.length_c   1.000
_cell.angle_alpha   90.00
_cell.angle_beta   90.00
_cell.angle_gamma   90.00
#
_symmetry.space_group_name_H-M   'P 1'
#
loop_
_entity.id
_entity.type
_entity.pdbx_description
1 polymer ?
#
loop_
_entity_poly.entity_id
_entity_poly.type
_entity_poly.pdbx_seq_one_letter_code
_entity_poly.pdbx_strand_id
1 'polypeptide(L)' 'MIDYVRYELKPSPTVKHQKLLIELCQRLYASCYPNGVLLTPPLDVYFDEGNLFQPDLIFITDENAKIIKEARIE' A
#
# COMPACT_ATOMS: atom_id res chain seq x y z
N MET A 1 -6.62 1.86 -11.22
CA MET A 1 -7.68 1.37 -12.12
C MET A 1 -8.67 0.61 -11.27
N ILE A 2 -9.94 0.99 -11.31
CA ILE A 2 -11.00 0.39 -10.50
C ILE A 2 -12.13 0.06 -11.45
N ASP A 3 -12.58 -1.18 -11.48
CA ASP A 3 -13.60 -1.69 -12.40
C ASP A 3 -13.32 -1.32 -13.86
N TYR A 4 -12.08 -1.55 -14.31
CA TYR A 4 -11.57 -1.20 -15.65
C TYR A 4 -11.52 0.31 -15.96
N VAL A 5 -11.94 1.17 -15.03
CA VAL A 5 -11.88 2.62 -15.17
C VAL A 5 -10.53 3.13 -14.64
N ARG A 6 -9.82 3.87 -15.49
CA ARG A 6 -8.59 4.56 -15.08
C ARG A 6 -8.96 5.88 -14.42
N TYR A 7 -8.65 5.96 -13.12
CA TYR A 7 -8.74 7.20 -12.36
C TYR A 7 -7.37 7.87 -12.34
N GLU A 8 -7.32 9.14 -12.76
CA GLU A 8 -6.19 10.01 -12.46
C GLU A 8 -6.34 10.49 -11.01
N LEU A 9 -5.60 9.85 -10.11
CA LEU A 9 -5.47 10.35 -8.75
C LEU A 9 -4.67 11.67 -8.79
N LYS A 10 -5.07 12.62 -7.92
CA LYS A 10 -4.49 13.97 -7.82
C LYS A 10 -2.95 13.94 -7.69
N PRO A 11 -2.25 15.02 -8.08
CA PRO A 11 -0.79 15.10 -8.02
C PRO A 11 -0.25 14.88 -6.60
N SER A 12 1.08 14.66 -6.52
CA SER A 12 1.85 14.24 -5.34
C SER A 12 1.29 14.70 -3.99
N PRO A 13 1.34 13.84 -2.96
CA PRO A 13 0.64 14.11 -1.72
C PRO A 13 1.11 15.41 -1.04
N THR A 14 0.17 16.12 -0.43
CA THR A 14 0.51 17.33 0.33
C THR A 14 1.43 17.01 1.51
N VAL A 15 2.19 18.00 1.99
CA VAL A 15 3.02 17.84 3.20
C VAL A 15 2.21 17.34 4.42
N LYS A 16 0.94 17.75 4.54
CA LYS A 16 0.05 17.28 5.62
C LYS A 16 -0.23 15.79 5.49
N HIS A 17 -0.50 15.30 4.29
CA HIS A 17 -0.73 13.88 4.03
C HIS A 17 0.53 13.07 4.36
N GLN A 18 1.70 13.53 3.91
CA GLN A 18 2.98 12.89 4.21
C GLN A 18 3.25 12.78 5.72
N LYS A 19 3.04 13.86 6.48
CA LYS A 19 3.21 13.83 7.95
C LYS A 19 2.28 12.84 8.63
N LEU A 20 1.01 12.80 8.21
CA LEU A 20 0.02 11.89 8.78
C LEU A 20 0.35 10.43 8.44
N LEU A 21 0.75 10.16 7.20
CA LEU A 21 1.12 8.82 6.76
C LEU A 21 2.32 8.28 7.53
N ILE A 22 3.36 9.11 7.72
CA ILE A 22 4.54 8.73 8.51
C ILE A 22 4.17 8.40 9.96
N GLU A 23 3.35 9.23 10.60
CA GLU A 23 2.89 8.97 11.97
C GLU A 23 2.10 7.66 12.06
N LEU A 24 1.20 7.41 11.12
CA LEU A 24 0.42 6.18 11.06
C LEU A 24 1.33 4.96 10.83
N CYS A 25 2.28 5.04 9.90
CA CYS A 25 3.28 4.00 9.66
C CYS A 25 4.03 3.62 10.93
N GLN A 26 4.52 4.62 11.68
CA GLN A 26 5.30 4.37 12.90
C GLN A 26 4.47 3.67 13.97
N ARG A 27 3.22 4.10 14.17
CA ARG A 27 2.32 3.49 15.16
C ARG A 27 1.94 2.05 14.79
N LEU A 28 1.67 1.79 13.51
CA LEU A 28 1.37 0.45 13.02
C LEU A 28 2.60 -0.45 13.10
N TYR A 29 3.76 0.02 12.67
CA TYR A 29 5.01 -0.74 12.76
C TYR A 29 5.29 -1.17 14.20
N ALA A 30 5.16 -0.26 15.17
CA ALA A 30 5.35 -0.57 16.59
C ALA A 30 4.35 -1.62 17.13
N SER A 31 3.15 -1.70 16.56
CA SER A 31 2.08 -2.60 17.01
C SER A 31 2.11 -3.97 16.33
N CYS A 32 2.56 -4.02 15.09
CA CYS A 32 2.48 -5.21 14.24
C CYS A 32 3.84 -5.93 14.09
N TYR A 33 4.96 -5.26 14.37
CA TYR A 33 6.27 -5.88 14.32
C TYR A 33 6.40 -7.02 15.37
N PRO A 34 7.01 -8.16 15.03
CA PRO A 34 7.65 -8.52 13.76
C PRO A 34 6.75 -9.28 12.77
N ASN A 35 5.43 -9.35 12.99
CA ASN A 35 4.52 -10.33 12.36
C ASN A 35 4.12 -10.02 10.90
N GLY A 36 4.93 -9.27 10.17
CA GLY A 36 4.64 -8.87 8.80
C GLY A 36 5.48 -7.71 8.28
N VAL A 37 5.14 -7.30 7.07
CA VAL A 37 5.82 -6.25 6.31
C VAL A 37 4.87 -5.07 6.10
N LEU A 38 5.37 -3.87 6.38
CA LEU A 38 4.69 -2.61 6.11
C LEU A 38 5.31 -1.97 4.84
N LEU A 39 4.48 -1.64 3.86
CA LEU A 39 4.88 -1.09 2.56
C LEU A 39 4.16 0.25 2.32
N THR A 40 4.88 1.22 1.75
CA THR A 40 4.39 2.57 1.44
C THR A 40 4.37 2.81 -0.07
N PRO A 41 3.54 3.74 -0.58
CA PRO A 41 3.49 4.08 -1.99
C PRO A 41 4.80 4.73 -2.49
N PRO A 42 5.04 4.73 -3.82
CA PRO A 42 4.21 4.11 -4.85
C PRO A 42 4.39 2.58 -4.90
N LEU A 43 3.29 1.83 -4.85
CA LEU A 43 3.29 0.38 -5.01
C LEU A 43 1.94 -0.07 -5.56
N ASP A 44 1.98 -0.86 -6.64
CA ASP A 44 0.79 -1.43 -7.25
C ASP A 44 0.30 -2.67 -6.48
N VAL A 45 -1.02 -2.74 -6.27
CA VAL A 45 -1.71 -3.89 -5.70
C VAL A 45 -2.73 -4.39 -6.71
N TYR A 46 -2.45 -5.54 -7.31
CA TYR A 46 -3.37 -6.23 -8.19
C TYR A 46 -4.33 -7.07 -7.33
N PHE A 47 -5.61 -6.74 -7.38
CA PHE A 47 -6.63 -7.52 -6.68
C PHE A 47 -7.22 -8.58 -7.60
N ASP A 48 -7.69 -8.15 -8.77
CA ASP A 48 -8.28 -9.01 -9.79
C ASP A 48 -8.30 -8.29 -11.15
N GLU A 49 -8.92 -8.94 -12.14
CA GLU A 49 -9.03 -8.39 -13.48
C GLU A 49 -9.82 -7.07 -13.47
N GLY A 50 -9.19 -6.00 -13.96
CA GLY A 50 -9.79 -4.66 -13.96
C GLY A 50 -9.53 -3.85 -12.69
N ASN A 51 -8.94 -4.44 -11.65
CA ASN A 51 -8.67 -3.77 -10.38
C ASN A 51 -7.17 -3.75 -10.01
N LEU A 52 -6.58 -2.56 -10.13
CA LEU A 52 -5.19 -2.26 -9.79
C LEU A 52 -5.14 -0.97 -8.96
N PHE A 53 -4.72 -1.07 -7.71
CA PHE A 53 -4.74 0.03 -6.76
C PHE A 53 -3.34 0.49 -6.37
N GLN A 54 -3.25 1.71 -5.85
CA GLN A 54 -2.04 2.25 -5.21
C GLN A 54 -2.41 2.81 -3.83
N PRO A 55 -2.53 1.96 -2.80
CA PRO A 55 -2.86 2.39 -1.45
C PRO A 55 -1.76 3.26 -0.83
N ASP A 56 -2.15 4.13 0.09
CA ASP A 56 -1.20 4.97 0.84
C ASP A 56 -0.42 4.19 1.91
N LEU A 57 -0.92 3.03 2.35
CA LEU A 57 -0.25 2.17 3.32
C LEU A 57 -0.75 0.73 3.21
N ILE A 58 0.16 -0.24 3.27
CA ILE A 58 -0.15 -1.66 3.15
C ILE A 58 0.59 -2.41 4.26
N PHE A 59 -0.12 -3.27 4.99
CA PHE A 59 0.47 -4.24 5.90
C PHE A 59 0.14 -5.66 5.42
N ILE A 60 1.16 -6.50 5.27
CA ILE A 60 1.02 -7.90 4.87
C ILE A 60 1.61 -8.77 5.98
N THR A 61 0.81 -9.68 6.53
CA THR A 61 1.28 -10.64 7.54
C THR A 61 2.28 -11.62 6.93
N ASP A 62 3.16 -12.18 7.77
CA ASP A 62 4.15 -13.17 7.31
C ASP A 62 3.50 -14.39 6.62
N GLU A 63 2.33 -14.82 7.10
CA GLU A 63 1.53 -15.90 6.52
C GLU A 63 1.13 -15.65 5.06
N ASN A 64 1.03 -14.37 4.67
CA ASN A 64 0.65 -13.94 3.32
C ASN A 64 1.83 -13.43 2.51
N ALA A 65 3.08 -13.47 3.01
CA ALA A 65 4.25 -12.89 2.35
C ALA A 65 4.47 -13.36 0.89
N LYS A 66 3.93 -14.53 0.51
CA LYS A 66 3.97 -15.07 -0.86
C LYS A 66 3.35 -14.16 -1.93
N ILE A 67 2.46 -13.23 -1.55
CA ILE A 67 1.82 -12.28 -2.49
C ILE A 67 2.71 -11.08 -2.82
N ILE A 68 3.81 -10.89 -2.10
CA ILE A 68 4.78 -9.83 -2.38
C ILE A 68 5.68 -10.32 -3.52
N LYS A 69 5.55 -9.71 -4.69
CA LYS A 69 6.43 -9.94 -5.85
C LYS A 69 7.37 -8.77 -6.05
N GLU A 70 8.36 -8.95 -6.92
CA GLU A 70 9.35 -7.92 -7.24
C GLU A 70 8.72 -6.64 -7.79
N ALA A 71 7.70 -6.76 -8.65
CA ALA A 71 7.08 -5.62 -9.31
C ALA A 71 5.84 -5.05 -8.59
N ARG A 72 5.07 -5.91 -7.91
CA ARG A 72 3.76 -5.56 -7.32
C ARG A 72 3.31 -6.59 -6.29
N ILE A 73 2.19 -6.30 -5.62
CA ILE A 73 1.47 -7.29 -4.80
C ILE A 73 0.43 -8.02 -5.67
N GLU A 74 0.48 -9.35 -5.69
CA GLU A 74 -0.46 -10.25 -6.41
C GLU A 74 -0.41 -11.73 -5.94
#